data_AF-A0AAE2AR62-F1
#
_entry.id   AF-A0AAE2AR62-F1
#
_cell.length_a   1.000
_cell.length_b   1.000
_cell.length_c   1.000
_cell.angle_alpha   90.00
_cell.angle_beta   90.00
_cell.angle_gamma   90.00
#
_symmetry.space_group_name_H-M   'P 1'
#
loop_
_entity.id
_entity.type
_entity.pdbx_description
1 polymer ?
#
loop_
_entity_poly.entity_id
_entity_poly.type
_entity_poly.pdbx_seq_one_letter_code
_entity_poly.pdbx_strand_id
1 'polypeptide(L)'
;MALANINNQTFTAHLYLDGRPVVLNQQRLQQALRNLRITRAEKLEAEVGLADSRVSSFITLADHEDDTPLSLKFVPKGDEYLISVVLAGMFDGARLFLEDKTHNLLASTSAPEQYFSISTTGVSKASFSHFKSGPAWLELIGEPHDRPLYRHISSGMSTFLAVDPNSTGHNAFNNKPAIFVIKVIDERSAVT
;
A
#
# COMPACT_ATOMS: atom_id res chain seq x y z
N MET A 1 -11.68 0.36 33.20
CA MET A 1 -11.08 0.15 31.86
C MET A 1 -11.85 -0.97 31.19
N ALA A 2 -12.57 -0.68 30.11
CA ALA A 2 -13.28 -1.70 29.36
C ALA A 2 -12.28 -2.40 28.42
N LEU A 3 -12.14 -3.72 28.58
CA LEU A 3 -11.55 -4.58 27.56
C LEU A 3 -12.46 -4.51 26.35
N ALA A 4 -12.19 -3.57 25.44
CA ALA A 4 -12.78 -3.65 24.11
C ALA A 4 -12.31 -4.98 23.53
N ASN A 5 -13.24 -5.93 23.36
CA ASN A 5 -13.01 -7.09 22.52
C ASN A 5 -12.75 -6.54 21.11
N ILE A 6 -11.48 -6.31 20.77
CA ILE A 6 -11.09 -5.97 19.42
C ILE A 6 -11.31 -7.25 18.61
N ASN A 7 -12.52 -7.43 18.09
CA ASN A 7 -12.85 -8.47 17.12
C ASN A 7 -12.20 -8.09 15.80
N ASN A 8 -10.87 -8.09 15.81
CA ASN A 8 -10.09 -7.89 14.63
C ASN A 8 -10.05 -9.21 13.88
N GLN A 9 -10.49 -9.19 12.64
CA GLN A 9 -10.56 -10.36 11.79
C GLN A 9 -9.67 -10.15 10.58
N THR A 10 -9.24 -11.25 9.97
CA THR A 10 -8.55 -11.19 8.69
C THR A 10 -9.53 -10.76 7.61
N PHE A 11 -9.15 -9.78 6.80
CA PHE A 11 -9.95 -9.34 5.66
C PHE A 11 -9.05 -9.01 4.47
N THR A 12 -9.66 -8.97 3.28
CA THR A 12 -8.98 -8.49 2.07
C THR A 12 -9.62 -7.19 1.63
N ALA A 13 -8.81 -6.23 1.21
CA ALA A 13 -9.27 -4.95 0.72
C ALA A 13 -8.41 -4.41 -0.42
N HIS A 14 -8.98 -3.43 -1.11
CA HIS A 14 -8.29 -2.55 -2.05
C HIS A 14 -8.05 -1.20 -1.40
N LEU A 15 -6.93 -0.57 -1.74
CA LEU A 15 -6.63 0.81 -1.37
C LEU A 15 -6.63 1.69 -2.61
N TYR A 16 -7.08 2.93 -2.46
CA TYR A 16 -7.10 3.95 -3.49
C TYR A 16 -6.58 5.27 -2.93
N LEU A 17 -5.99 6.10 -3.78
CA LEU A 17 -5.61 7.47 -3.43
C LEU A 17 -5.87 8.37 -4.64
N ASP A 18 -6.51 9.51 -4.40
CA ASP A 18 -6.89 10.47 -5.45
C ASP A 18 -7.64 9.79 -6.61
N GLY A 19 -8.58 8.89 -6.30
CA GLY A 19 -9.39 8.14 -7.27
C GLY A 19 -8.68 6.98 -7.96
N ARG A 20 -7.35 6.83 -7.80
CA ARG A 20 -6.57 5.79 -8.47
C ARG A 20 -6.27 4.59 -7.56
N PRO A 21 -6.32 3.36 -8.08
CA PRO A 21 -5.94 2.18 -7.34
C PRO A 21 -4.48 2.22 -6.87
N VAL A 22 -4.24 1.73 -5.65
CA VAL A 22 -2.90 1.31 -5.22
C VAL A 22 -2.57 -0.02 -5.90
N VAL A 23 -1.39 -0.10 -6.50
CA VAL A 23 -0.90 -1.27 -7.24
C VAL A 23 0.55 -1.60 -6.88
N LEU A 24 0.96 -2.83 -7.16
CA LEU A 24 2.38 -3.18 -7.20
C LEU A 24 2.98 -2.62 -8.49
N ASN A 25 4.20 -2.05 -8.43
CA ASN A 25 4.82 -1.46 -9.61
C ASN A 25 5.04 -2.49 -10.72
N GLN A 26 5.29 -3.76 -10.39
CA GLN A 26 5.26 -4.85 -11.38
C GLN A 26 3.94 -4.87 -12.18
N GLN A 27 2.78 -4.77 -11.52
CA GLN A 27 1.48 -4.76 -12.22
C GLN A 27 1.37 -3.54 -13.15
N ARG A 28 1.77 -2.36 -12.66
CA ARG A 28 1.77 -1.12 -13.45
C ARG A 28 2.64 -1.24 -14.71
N LEU A 29 3.86 -1.77 -14.58
CA LEU A 29 4.76 -1.97 -15.70
C LEU A 29 4.24 -3.03 -16.69
N GLN A 30 3.68 -4.13 -16.19
CA GLN A 30 3.04 -5.15 -17.03
C GLN A 30 1.85 -4.57 -17.82
N GLN A 31 1.08 -3.68 -17.19
CA GLN A 31 -0.04 -3.00 -17.83
C GLN A 31 0.45 -2.01 -18.90
N ALA A 32 1.50 -1.24 -18.62
CA ALA A 32 2.12 -0.35 -19.60
C ALA A 32 2.55 -1.12 -20.87
N LEU A 33 3.14 -2.31 -20.72
CA LEU A 33 3.54 -3.16 -21.86
C LEU A 33 2.36 -3.69 -22.70
N ARG A 34 1.14 -3.70 -22.17
CA ARG A 34 -0.07 -4.08 -22.90
C ARG A 34 -0.68 -2.92 -23.68
N ASN A 35 -0.25 -1.69 -23.43
CA ASN A 35 -0.77 -0.52 -24.11
C ASN A 35 -0.29 -0.48 -25.57
N LEU A 36 -1.23 -0.51 -26.52
CA LEU A 36 -0.94 -0.48 -27.97
C LEU A 36 -0.29 0.82 -28.44
N ARG A 37 -0.33 1.89 -27.64
CA ARG A 37 0.21 3.21 -27.96
C ARG A 37 1.56 3.51 -27.30
N ILE A 38 2.14 2.55 -26.59
CA ILE A 38 3.44 2.73 -25.93
C ILE A 38 4.56 2.95 -26.97
N THR A 39 5.45 3.90 -26.71
CA THR A 39 6.63 4.12 -27.54
C THR A 39 7.68 3.02 -27.31
N ARG A 40 8.64 2.89 -28.23
CA ARG A 40 9.74 1.92 -28.06
C ARG A 40 10.61 2.23 -26.84
N ALA A 41 10.81 3.50 -26.51
CA ALA A 41 11.58 3.92 -25.35
C ALA A 41 10.88 3.52 -24.05
N GLU A 42 9.61 3.88 -23.89
CA GLU A 42 8.80 3.51 -22.70
C GLU A 42 8.68 2.00 -22.54
N LYS A 43 8.57 1.25 -23.66
CA LYS A 43 8.58 -0.21 -23.62
C LYS A 43 9.88 -0.76 -23.03
N LEU A 44 11.03 -0.26 -23.48
CA LEU A 44 12.33 -0.69 -22.97
C LEU A 44 12.50 -0.31 -21.49
N GLU A 45 12.06 0.88 -21.08
CA GLU A 45 12.07 1.30 -19.68
C GLU A 45 11.22 0.38 -18.81
N ALA A 46 10.03 -0.02 -19.27
CA ALA A 46 9.18 -0.96 -18.56
C ALA A 46 9.79 -2.37 -18.48
N GLU A 47 10.42 -2.84 -19.56
CA GLU A 47 11.15 -4.12 -19.56
C GLU A 47 12.34 -4.09 -18.57
N VAL A 48 13.09 -3.00 -18.51
CA VAL A 48 14.17 -2.80 -17.53
C VAL A 48 13.62 -2.79 -16.10
N GLY A 49 12.53 -2.06 -15.85
CA GLY A 49 11.91 -2.00 -14.53
C GLY A 49 11.36 -3.35 -14.05
N LEU A 50 10.86 -4.19 -14.96
CA LEU A 50 10.42 -5.55 -14.65
C LEU A 50 11.58 -6.51 -14.37
N ALA A 51 12.73 -6.30 -15.00
CA ALA A 51 13.94 -7.08 -14.73
C ALA A 51 14.58 -6.70 -13.38
N ASP A 52 14.34 -5.49 -12.89
CA ASP A 52 14.80 -5.04 -11.58
C ASP A 52 13.79 -5.40 -10.47
N SER A 53 14.16 -6.41 -9.66
CA SER A 53 13.33 -6.89 -8.55
C SER A 53 12.96 -5.79 -7.54
N ARG A 54 13.85 -4.83 -7.29
CA ARG A 54 13.60 -3.72 -6.37
C ARG A 54 12.59 -2.76 -7.00
N VAL A 55 12.81 -2.36 -8.25
CA VAL A 55 11.87 -1.47 -8.97
C VAL A 55 10.47 -2.11 -9.05
N SER A 56 10.40 -3.41 -9.32
CA SER A 56 9.14 -4.14 -9.38
C SER A 56 8.41 -4.25 -8.03
N SER A 57 9.15 -4.20 -6.91
CA SER A 57 8.61 -4.38 -5.55
C SER A 57 7.91 -3.17 -4.95
N PHE A 58 8.00 -1.99 -5.58
CA PHE A 58 7.39 -0.77 -5.04
C PHE A 58 5.87 -0.85 -4.99
N ILE A 59 5.28 -0.36 -3.91
CA ILE A 59 3.86 -0.01 -3.87
C ILE A 59 3.69 1.40 -4.46
N THR A 60 2.81 1.53 -5.44
CA THR A 60 2.59 2.76 -6.23
C THR A 60 1.10 2.98 -6.47
N LEU A 61 0.75 4.08 -7.13
CA LEU A 61 -0.54 4.24 -7.79
C LEU A 61 -0.50 3.70 -9.21
N ALA A 62 -1.66 3.23 -9.67
CA ALA A 62 -1.89 2.89 -11.05
C ALA A 62 -1.82 4.13 -11.95
N ASP A 63 -1.61 3.91 -13.25
CA ASP A 63 -1.55 4.99 -14.23
C ASP A 63 -2.97 5.49 -14.54
N HIS A 64 -3.98 4.62 -14.47
CA HIS A 64 -5.38 4.94 -14.73
C HIS A 64 -6.34 4.52 -13.59
N GLU A 65 -7.51 5.14 -13.54
CA GLU A 65 -8.54 4.90 -12.51
C GLU A 65 -9.22 3.52 -12.64
N ASP A 66 -9.25 2.98 -13.86
CA ASP A 66 -9.85 1.70 -14.22
C ASP A 66 -8.88 0.52 -14.18
N ASP A 67 -7.60 0.77 -13.86
CA ASP A 67 -6.62 -0.29 -13.66
C ASP A 67 -7.02 -1.22 -12.50
N THR A 68 -6.61 -2.48 -12.57
CA THR A 68 -6.97 -3.46 -11.55
C THR A 68 -6.25 -3.17 -10.22
N PRO A 69 -6.97 -2.96 -9.10
CA PRO A 69 -6.35 -2.70 -7.80
C PRO A 69 -5.56 -3.90 -7.26
N LEU A 70 -4.56 -3.61 -6.43
CA LEU A 70 -3.85 -4.62 -5.65
C LEU A 70 -4.73 -5.13 -4.50
N SER A 71 -4.96 -6.44 -4.47
CA SER A 71 -5.61 -7.11 -3.34
C SER A 71 -4.62 -7.25 -2.18
N LEU A 72 -4.97 -6.64 -1.05
CA LEU A 72 -4.18 -6.67 0.18
C LEU A 72 -4.93 -7.42 1.27
N LYS A 73 -4.29 -8.45 1.83
CA LYS A 73 -4.78 -9.22 2.97
C LYS A 73 -4.24 -8.62 4.26
N PHE A 74 -5.14 -8.21 5.14
CA PHE A 74 -4.84 -7.65 6.44
C PHE A 74 -5.02 -8.75 7.48
N VAL A 75 -3.92 -9.21 8.09
CA VAL A 75 -3.92 -10.23 9.14
C VAL A 75 -3.68 -9.55 10.48
N PRO A 76 -4.65 -9.56 11.42
CA PRO A 76 -4.52 -8.81 12.66
C PRO A 76 -3.53 -9.44 13.63
N LYS A 77 -2.81 -8.60 14.36
CA LYS A 77 -2.07 -8.92 15.58
C LYS A 77 -2.37 -7.86 16.62
N GLY A 78 -3.37 -8.13 17.47
CA GLY A 78 -3.93 -7.11 18.36
C GLY A 78 -4.64 -6.01 17.58
N ASP A 79 -4.16 -4.77 17.72
CA ASP A 79 -4.68 -3.56 17.08
C ASP A 79 -3.87 -3.14 15.83
N GLU A 80 -2.93 -3.98 15.40
CA GLU A 80 -2.10 -3.80 14.21
C GLU A 80 -2.35 -4.92 13.19
N TYR A 81 -1.82 -4.75 11.98
CA TYR A 81 -1.97 -5.69 10.89
C TYR A 81 -0.63 -6.00 10.23
N LEU A 82 -0.40 -7.29 10.00
CA LEU A 82 0.52 -7.73 8.96
C LEU A 82 -0.24 -7.64 7.62
N ILE A 83 0.30 -6.90 6.67
CA ILE A 83 -0.34 -6.69 5.37
C ILE A 83 0.43 -7.47 4.32
N SER A 84 -0.27 -8.35 3.60
CA SER A 84 0.31 -9.19 2.56
C SER A 84 -0.40 -8.99 1.23
N VAL A 85 0.37 -9.10 0.16
CA VAL A 85 -0.09 -9.04 -1.21
C VAL A 85 -0.76 -10.36 -1.61
N VAL A 86 -1.93 -10.28 -2.24
CA VAL A 86 -2.63 -11.43 -2.83
C VAL A 86 -2.55 -11.28 -4.35
N LEU A 87 -1.64 -12.01 -4.98
CA LEU A 87 -1.37 -11.93 -6.43
C LEU A 87 -1.16 -13.31 -7.04
N ALA A 88 -1.09 -13.36 -8.37
CA ALA A 88 -0.48 -14.48 -9.06
C ALA A 88 1.01 -14.18 -9.33
N GLY A 89 1.89 -15.12 -9.00
CA GLY A 89 3.31 -15.05 -9.38
C GLY A 89 4.26 -14.63 -8.25
N MET A 90 5.33 -13.91 -8.60
CA MET A 90 6.53 -13.79 -7.75
C MET A 90 6.36 -12.99 -6.44
N PHE A 91 5.33 -12.14 -6.34
CA PHE A 91 5.02 -11.40 -5.11
C PHE A 91 3.75 -11.92 -4.42
N ASP A 92 3.26 -13.10 -4.79
CA ASP A 92 2.18 -13.72 -4.02
C ASP A 92 2.63 -13.99 -2.58
N GLY A 93 1.81 -13.60 -1.61
CA GLY A 93 2.14 -13.66 -0.20
C GLY A 93 3.26 -12.70 0.25
N ALA A 94 3.75 -11.82 -0.63
CA ALA A 94 4.75 -10.82 -0.25
C ALA A 94 4.18 -9.87 0.81
N ARG A 95 4.96 -9.59 1.84
CA ARG A 95 4.57 -8.70 2.94
C ARG A 95 4.93 -7.28 2.59
N LEU A 96 4.05 -6.34 2.95
CA LEU A 96 4.40 -4.93 2.92
C LEU A 96 5.42 -4.65 4.03
N PHE A 97 6.43 -3.85 3.71
CA PHE A 97 7.42 -3.38 4.67
C PHE A 97 7.95 -2.01 4.27
N LEU A 98 8.40 -1.27 5.27
CA LEU A 98 9.13 -0.02 5.11
C LEU A 98 10.62 -0.32 5.11
N GLU A 99 11.30 0.06 4.03
CA GLU A 99 12.74 -0.12 3.95
C GLU A 99 13.49 0.86 4.84
N ASP A 100 14.43 0.39 5.65
CA ASP A 100 15.15 1.23 6.61
C ASP A 100 15.91 2.40 5.98
N LYS A 101 16.57 2.17 4.84
CA LYS A 101 17.47 3.16 4.23
C LYS A 101 16.74 4.26 3.48
N THR A 102 15.69 3.89 2.75
CA THR A 102 14.98 4.83 1.86
C THR A 102 13.58 5.18 2.35
N HIS A 103 13.11 4.51 3.41
CA HIS A 103 11.77 4.65 3.98
C HIS A 103 10.63 4.31 3.02
N ASN A 104 10.92 3.75 1.85
CA ASN A 104 9.92 3.38 0.86
C ASN A 104 9.09 2.17 1.34
N LEU A 105 7.80 2.21 1.04
CA LEU A 105 6.90 1.06 1.14
C LEU A 105 7.10 0.12 -0.05
N LEU A 106 7.51 -1.10 0.25
CA LEU A 106 7.81 -2.15 -0.71
C LEU A 106 7.05 -3.44 -0.35
N ALA A 107 6.95 -4.37 -1.29
CA ALA A 107 6.50 -5.73 -1.07
C ALA A 107 7.66 -6.71 -1.15
N SER A 108 7.80 -7.62 -0.17
CA SER A 108 8.83 -8.67 -0.24
C SER A 108 8.37 -9.96 0.43
N THR A 109 8.72 -11.10 -0.16
CA THR A 109 8.49 -12.43 0.42
C THR A 109 9.51 -12.75 1.53
N SER A 110 10.68 -12.10 1.51
CA SER A 110 11.80 -12.35 2.43
C SER A 110 11.99 -11.27 3.50
N ALA A 111 11.24 -10.15 3.44
CA ALA A 111 11.35 -9.11 4.46
C ALA A 111 10.91 -9.60 5.85
N PRO A 112 11.50 -9.07 6.94
CA PRO A 112 10.99 -9.27 8.28
C PRO A 112 9.52 -8.84 8.40
N GLU A 113 8.80 -9.43 9.34
CA GLU A 113 7.45 -8.98 9.65
C GLU A 113 7.48 -7.54 10.15
N GLN A 114 6.72 -6.69 9.47
CA GLN A 114 6.39 -5.35 9.95
C GLN A 114 4.88 -5.25 10.06
N TYR A 115 4.45 -4.48 11.06
CA TYR A 115 3.05 -4.30 11.36
C TYR A 115 2.65 -2.86 11.07
N PHE A 116 1.39 -2.70 10.72
CA PHE A 116 0.80 -1.41 10.41
C PHE A 116 -0.46 -1.22 11.24
N SER A 117 -0.60 -0.08 11.88
CA SER A 117 -1.88 0.36 12.40
C SER A 117 -2.62 1.16 11.33
N ILE A 118 -3.94 1.23 11.49
CA ILE A 118 -4.82 1.96 10.58
C ILE A 118 -5.52 3.03 11.40
N SER A 119 -5.43 4.30 11.00
CA SER A 119 -6.26 5.36 11.58
C SER A 119 -7.39 5.72 10.62
N THR A 120 -8.54 6.14 11.16
CA THR A 120 -9.67 6.68 10.40
C THR A 120 -10.35 7.79 11.19
N THR A 121 -11.39 8.42 10.65
CA THR A 121 -12.08 9.55 11.26
C THR A 121 -12.50 9.25 12.70
N GLY A 122 -11.85 9.91 13.67
CA GLY A 122 -12.15 9.78 15.10
C GLY A 122 -11.62 8.50 15.77
N VAL A 123 -10.84 7.67 15.08
CA VAL A 123 -10.32 6.40 15.60
C VAL A 123 -8.84 6.22 15.20
N SER A 124 -7.93 6.20 16.17
CA SER A 124 -6.48 6.10 15.91
C SER A 124 -6.00 4.70 15.54
N LYS A 125 -6.66 3.66 16.06
CA LYS A 125 -6.39 2.24 15.74
C LYS A 125 -7.67 1.52 15.36
N ALA A 126 -8.04 1.67 14.10
CA ALA A 126 -9.24 1.15 13.50
C ALA A 126 -9.12 -0.37 13.25
N SER A 127 -10.13 -1.10 13.72
CA SER A 127 -10.36 -2.51 13.39
C SER A 127 -11.21 -2.70 12.12
N PHE A 128 -11.28 -3.93 11.63
CA PHE A 128 -12.14 -4.34 10.51
C PHE A 128 -13.59 -3.83 10.59
N SER A 129 -14.17 -3.79 11.80
CA SER A 129 -15.55 -3.32 12.05
C SER A 129 -15.83 -1.89 11.58
N HIS A 130 -14.80 -1.05 11.41
CA HIS A 130 -14.92 0.31 10.89
C HIS A 130 -15.08 0.37 9.37
N PHE A 131 -14.71 -0.71 8.67
CA PHE A 131 -14.65 -0.76 7.20
C PHE A 131 -15.70 -1.68 6.57
N LYS A 132 -16.35 -2.53 7.37
CA LYS A 132 -17.36 -3.51 6.88
C LYS A 132 -18.56 -2.87 6.17
N SER A 133 -18.86 -1.60 6.44
CA SER A 133 -20.04 -0.91 5.90
C SER A 133 -19.83 -0.32 4.50
N GLY A 134 -18.61 -0.39 3.95
CA GLY A 134 -18.28 0.13 2.62
C GLY A 134 -16.99 0.95 2.61
N PRO A 135 -16.75 1.71 1.53
CA PRO A 135 -15.53 2.51 1.38
C PRO A 135 -15.35 3.50 2.52
N ALA A 136 -14.12 3.63 3.03
CA ALA A 136 -13.79 4.53 4.13
C ALA A 136 -12.41 5.15 3.95
N TRP A 137 -12.20 6.32 4.55
CA TRP A 137 -10.87 6.93 4.59
C TRP A 137 -10.00 6.25 5.64
N LEU A 138 -8.72 6.07 5.35
CA LEU A 138 -7.73 5.66 6.33
C LEU A 138 -6.36 6.28 6.09
N GLU A 139 -5.56 6.34 7.15
CA GLU A 139 -4.11 6.46 7.04
C GLU A 139 -3.47 5.15 7.45
N LEU A 140 -2.40 4.76 6.75
CA LEU A 140 -1.61 3.59 7.10
C LEU A 140 -0.34 4.05 7.82
N ILE A 141 -0.10 3.46 8.99
CA ILE A 141 0.93 3.89 9.92
C ILE A 141 1.85 2.70 10.19
N GLY A 142 3.15 2.86 9.91
CA GLY A 142 4.16 1.84 10.19
C GLY A 142 4.53 1.80 11.68
N GLU A 143 4.36 0.64 12.31
CA GLU A 143 4.64 0.41 13.72
C GLU A 143 6.05 -0.16 13.95
N PRO A 144 6.65 0.01 15.15
CA PRO A 144 6.12 0.63 16.37
C PRO A 144 6.39 2.15 16.49
N HIS A 145 6.81 2.80 15.41
CA HIS A 145 7.36 4.16 15.45
C HIS A 145 6.38 5.24 14.97
N ASP A 146 5.08 4.91 14.88
CA ASP A 146 4.02 5.82 14.44
C ASP A 146 4.39 6.59 13.16
N ARG A 147 4.83 5.86 12.13
CA ARG A 147 5.31 6.45 10.87
C ARG A 147 4.20 6.47 9.81
N PRO A 148 3.45 7.56 9.63
CA PRO A 148 2.46 7.64 8.57
C PRO A 148 3.14 7.58 7.19
N LEU A 149 2.40 7.10 6.20
CA LEU A 149 2.86 7.12 4.83
C LEU A 149 2.62 8.48 4.18
N TYR A 150 3.62 8.97 3.46
CA TYR A 150 3.57 10.17 2.64
C TYR A 150 3.69 9.79 1.17
N ARG A 151 2.91 10.43 0.32
CA ARG A 151 3.04 10.28 -1.13
C ARG A 151 4.23 11.12 -1.61
N HIS A 152 5.10 10.51 -2.39
CA HIS A 152 6.19 11.18 -3.10
C HIS A 152 6.11 10.86 -4.58
N ILE A 153 6.24 11.88 -5.41
CA ILE A 153 6.18 11.74 -6.87
C ILE A 153 7.56 12.03 -7.43
N SER A 154 8.12 11.05 -8.13
CA SER A 154 9.42 11.19 -8.81
C SER A 154 9.32 10.58 -10.20
N SER A 155 9.77 11.33 -11.21
CA SER A 155 9.72 10.90 -12.62
C SER A 155 8.36 10.36 -13.06
N GLY A 156 7.27 10.99 -12.59
CA GLY A 156 5.89 10.59 -12.90
C GLY A 156 5.35 9.39 -12.10
N MET A 157 6.19 8.65 -11.38
CA MET A 157 5.78 7.54 -10.54
C MET A 157 5.44 8.01 -9.12
N SER A 158 4.35 7.49 -8.54
CA SER A 158 4.04 7.72 -7.13
C SER A 158 4.69 6.62 -6.27
N THR A 159 5.34 7.02 -5.19
CA THR A 159 5.90 6.13 -4.17
C THR A 159 5.38 6.55 -2.81
N PHE A 160 5.42 5.65 -1.84
CA PHE A 160 5.00 5.94 -0.47
C PHE A 160 6.17 5.80 0.48
N LEU A 161 6.39 6.80 1.34
CA LEU A 161 7.50 6.83 2.28
C LEU A 161 6.99 7.00 3.71
N ALA A 162 7.69 6.42 4.67
CA ALA A 162 7.43 6.58 6.10
C ALA A 162 8.01 7.88 6.70
N VAL A 163 8.40 8.83 5.85
CA VAL A 163 8.97 10.13 6.22
C VAL A 163 8.44 11.18 5.26
N ASP A 164 8.29 12.41 5.73
CA ASP A 164 7.88 13.52 4.86
C ASP A 164 8.94 13.72 3.76
N PRO A 165 8.59 13.62 2.47
CA PRO A 165 9.54 13.80 1.38
C PRO A 165 9.98 15.26 1.21
N ASN A 166 9.41 16.21 1.96
CA ASN A 166 9.87 17.59 1.99
C ASN A 166 11.27 17.70 2.61
N SER A 167 12.30 17.72 1.75
CA SER A 167 13.70 17.87 2.15
C SER A 167 14.07 19.28 2.61
N THR A 168 13.19 20.27 2.48
CA THR A 168 13.52 21.68 2.71
C THR A 168 13.44 22.10 4.19
N GLY A 169 12.77 21.31 5.03
CA GLY A 169 12.54 21.63 6.44
C GLY A 169 11.63 22.86 6.67
N HIS A 170 11.12 23.47 5.60
CA HIS A 170 10.21 24.60 5.69
C HIS A 170 8.77 24.09 5.88
N ASN A 171 8.18 24.45 7.02
CA ASN A 171 6.83 24.03 7.43
C ASN A 171 5.72 24.37 6.41
N ALA A 172 5.94 25.33 5.51
CA ALA A 172 4.99 25.70 4.46
C ALA A 172 4.81 24.60 3.39
N PHE A 173 5.71 23.63 3.32
CA PHE A 173 5.71 22.55 2.34
C PHE A 173 5.63 21.16 2.98
N ASN A 174 5.34 21.07 4.29
CA ASN A 174 5.16 19.78 4.94
C ASN A 174 4.03 19.03 4.25
N ASN A 175 4.32 17.83 3.77
CA ASN A 175 3.30 17.03 3.13
C ASN A 175 2.34 16.51 4.19
N LYS A 176 1.08 16.37 3.81
CA LYS A 176 0.13 15.65 4.65
C LYS A 176 0.35 14.15 4.45
N PRO A 177 0.15 13.33 5.49
CA PRO A 177 0.00 11.89 5.32
C PRO A 177 -0.97 11.55 4.18
N ALA A 178 -0.68 10.47 3.48
CA ALA A 178 -1.54 9.92 2.46
C ALA A 178 -2.82 9.36 3.11
N ILE A 179 -3.96 9.95 2.76
CA ILE A 179 -5.28 9.50 3.20
C ILE A 179 -5.87 8.61 2.10
N PHE A 180 -5.77 7.31 2.30
CA PHE A 180 -6.29 6.31 1.37
C PHE A 180 -7.80 6.14 1.53
N VAL A 181 -8.46 5.68 0.46
CA VAL A 181 -9.78 5.04 0.57
C VAL A 181 -9.57 3.54 0.61
N ILE A 182 -10.07 2.87 1.64
CA ILE A 182 -10.15 1.42 1.70
C ILE A 182 -11.50 0.93 1.20
N LYS A 183 -11.50 -0.16 0.44
CA LYS A 183 -12.70 -0.89 0.06
C LYS A 183 -12.50 -2.38 0.36
N VAL A 184 -13.23 -2.90 1.35
CA VAL A 184 -13.23 -4.33 1.68
C VAL A 184 -13.85 -5.13 0.53
N ILE A 185 -13.21 -6.23 0.14
CA ILE A 185 -13.67 -7.11 -0.96
C ILE A 185 -14.06 -8.51 -0.51
N ASP A 186 -13.49 -9.01 0.60
CA ASP A 186 -13.85 -10.29 1.20
C ASP A 186 -13.58 -10.28 2.71
N GLU A 187 -14.52 -10.84 3.45
CA GLU A 187 -14.50 -11.00 4.91
C GLU A 187 -14.01 -12.40 5.34
N ARG A 188 -13.65 -13.28 4.39
CA ARG A 188 -13.24 -14.66 4.68
C ARG A 188 -11.87 -14.99 4.15
N SER A 189 -10.89 -15.08 5.04
CA SER A 189 -9.74 -15.97 4.85
C SER A 189 -9.18 -16.44 6.18
N ALA A 190 -10.05 -17.07 6.98
CA ALA A 190 -9.69 -17.98 8.06
C ALA A 190 -10.22 -19.38 7.71
N VAL A 191 -9.63 -20.00 6.68
CA VAL A 191 -9.69 -21.44 6.37
C VAL A 191 -8.33 -21.69 5.71
N THR A 192 -7.37 -22.42 6.26
CA THR A 192 -7.36 -23.60 7.15
C THR A 192 -6.07 -23.56 7.96
#